data_AF-A0A922IH78-F1
#
_entry.id   AF-A0A922IH78-F1
#
_cell.length_a   1.000
_cell.length_b   1.000
_cell.length_c   1.000
_cell.angle_alpha   90.00
_cell.angle_beta   90.00
_cell.angle_gamma   90.00
#
_symmetry.space_group_name_H-M   'P 1'
#
loop_
_entity.id
_entity.type
_entity.pdbx_description
1 polymer ?
#
loop_
_entity_poly.entity_id
_entity_poly.type
_entity_poly.pdbx_seq_one_letter_code
_entity_poly.pdbx_strand_id
1 'polypeptide(L)'
;MTRDSNPQSSTNERLQSIDTSKCNFFTQFLLSKETLKGLKLSGYTKPTAIQKLVLKPALLGQDVVAEAPTGSGKTIAFAIPVLELLHQSKVSMFDGPVAIILTPTRELSRQIFSVFAKIAREHHFTMMNIMGGKVSCYYCFSFFVGFKNQEWNSISRANILIGTPGRMAQHQTENSLLDMSNLKLLILDEADRLLDPTFRDDLEVILQNLTPDRQTLLFSATLTKATDQLIRLSMRNPITVSVNNNINSTNNSTTLSNELHTPSELLQYYAIVPLEQKSWIHCGHFYKVIVCQCMCTFVVNLYLFIFL
;
A
#
# COMPACT_ATOMS: atom_id res chain seq x y z
N MET A 1 -23.56 32.87 -23.01
CA MET A 1 -22.23 32.62 -22.43
C MET A 1 -22.42 32.15 -20.99
N THR A 2 -22.75 30.88 -20.80
CA THR A 2 -22.88 30.27 -19.48
C THR A 2 -21.57 29.59 -19.13
N ARG A 3 -21.07 29.86 -17.93
CA ARG A 3 -19.83 29.36 -17.34
C ARG A 3 -19.74 27.84 -17.49
N ASP A 4 -18.75 27.36 -18.24
CA ASP A 4 -18.28 25.98 -18.15
C ASP A 4 -17.60 25.80 -16.78
N SER A 5 -18.38 25.48 -15.76
CA SER A 5 -17.85 25.03 -14.47
C SER A 5 -17.17 23.68 -14.68
N ASN A 6 -15.86 23.63 -14.51
CA ASN A 6 -15.05 22.41 -14.59
C ASN A 6 -15.67 21.31 -13.68
N PRO A 7 -16.05 20.13 -14.19
CA PRO A 7 -16.69 19.08 -13.40
C PRO A 7 -15.90 18.69 -12.13
N GLN A 8 -14.57 18.81 -12.18
CA GLN A 8 -13.71 18.54 -11.02
C GLN A 8 -13.85 19.56 -9.89
N SER A 9 -14.10 20.84 -10.18
CA SER A 9 -14.30 21.85 -9.12
C SER A 9 -15.57 21.55 -8.32
N SER A 10 -16.64 21.14 -9.00
CA SER A 10 -17.91 20.77 -8.36
C SER A 10 -17.81 19.50 -7.51
N THR A 11 -16.98 18.53 -7.91
CA THR A 11 -16.75 17.30 -7.14
C THR A 11 -15.88 17.57 -5.91
N ASN A 12 -14.84 18.40 -6.05
CA ASN A 12 -13.97 18.78 -4.93
C ASN A 12 -14.71 19.57 -3.86
N GLU A 13 -15.58 20.52 -4.25
CA GLU A 13 -16.45 21.25 -3.31
C GLU A 13 -17.37 20.30 -2.53
N ARG A 14 -17.95 19.31 -3.21
CA ARG A 14 -18.79 18.29 -2.57
C ARG A 14 -17.97 17.41 -1.62
N LEU A 15 -16.79 16.93 -2.03
CA LEU A 15 -15.90 16.15 -1.18
C LEU A 15 -15.45 16.93 0.07
N GLN A 16 -15.19 18.24 -0.07
CA GLN A 16 -14.84 19.10 1.05
C GLN A 16 -15.97 19.19 2.09
N SER A 17 -17.23 19.19 1.65
CA SER A 17 -18.39 19.25 2.54
C SER A 17 -18.68 17.94 3.31
N ILE A 18 -18.06 16.81 2.91
CA ILE A 18 -18.30 15.52 3.55
C ILE A 18 -17.60 15.48 4.91
N ASP A 19 -18.37 15.17 5.94
CA ASP A 19 -17.88 14.80 7.27
C ASP A 19 -17.57 13.29 7.31
N THR A 20 -16.31 12.93 7.05
CA THR A 20 -15.89 11.52 6.94
C THR A 20 -16.02 10.75 8.25
N SER A 21 -16.04 11.44 9.39
CA SER A 21 -16.23 10.80 10.71
C SER A 21 -17.59 10.09 10.80
N LYS A 22 -18.61 10.64 10.14
CA LYS A 22 -20.00 10.14 10.12
C LYS A 22 -20.29 9.18 8.99
N CYS A 23 -19.34 8.95 8.08
CA CYS A 23 -19.53 8.00 6.99
C CYS A 23 -19.41 6.57 7.51
N ASN A 24 -20.51 5.81 7.48
CA ASN A 24 -20.58 4.41 7.90
C ASN A 24 -20.46 3.43 6.74
N PHE A 25 -20.66 3.91 5.50
CA PHE A 25 -20.61 3.11 4.28
C PHE A 25 -19.79 3.81 3.19
N PHE A 26 -19.15 3.03 2.32
CA PHE A 26 -18.38 3.57 1.18
C PHE A 26 -19.23 4.38 0.19
N THR A 27 -20.53 4.10 0.10
CA THR A 27 -21.48 4.85 -0.73
C THR A 27 -21.58 6.33 -0.36
N GLN A 28 -21.09 6.73 0.82
CA GLN A 28 -21.09 8.11 1.28
C GLN A 28 -19.84 8.91 0.84
N PHE A 29 -18.83 8.29 0.22
CA PHE A 29 -17.56 8.93 -0.17
C PHE A 29 -17.52 9.43 -1.63
N LEU A 30 -18.68 9.54 -2.31
CA LEU A 30 -18.79 9.99 -3.72
C LEU A 30 -17.87 9.23 -4.70
N LEU A 31 -17.71 7.92 -4.50
CA LEU A 31 -16.91 7.06 -5.36
C LEU A 31 -17.65 6.69 -6.65
N SER A 32 -16.90 6.33 -7.70
CA SER A 32 -17.43 5.79 -8.96
C SER A 32 -18.28 4.53 -8.74
N LYS A 33 -19.21 4.27 -9.67
CA LYS A 33 -20.11 3.12 -9.59
C LYS A 33 -19.35 1.80 -9.68
N GLU A 34 -18.30 1.79 -10.49
CA GLU A 34 -17.38 0.69 -10.75
C GLU A 34 -16.61 0.34 -9.47
N THR A 35 -16.02 1.33 -8.78
CA THR A 35 -15.36 1.12 -7.49
C THR A 35 -16.33 0.63 -6.42
N LEU A 36 -17.51 1.23 -6.30
CA LEU A 36 -18.52 0.78 -5.33
C LEU A 36 -18.99 -0.66 -5.58
N LYS A 37 -19.16 -1.04 -6.86
CA LYS A 37 -19.55 -2.41 -7.24
C LYS A 37 -18.41 -3.40 -6.93
N GLY A 38 -17.17 -3.06 -7.25
CA GLY A 38 -15.99 -3.86 -6.90
C GLY A 38 -15.83 -4.07 -5.39
N LEU A 39 -15.96 -3.00 -4.59
CA LEU A 39 -15.95 -3.05 -3.13
C LEU A 39 -17.05 -3.97 -2.58
N LYS A 40 -18.31 -3.77 -3.02
CA LYS A 40 -19.46 -4.57 -2.59
C LYS A 40 -19.28 -6.05 -2.90
N LEU A 41 -18.86 -6.39 -4.13
CA LEU A 41 -18.61 -7.77 -4.55
C LEU A 41 -17.38 -8.41 -3.87
N SER A 42 -16.57 -7.60 -3.19
CA SER A 42 -15.42 -8.07 -2.38
C SER A 42 -15.76 -8.14 -0.88
N GLY A 43 -16.99 -7.83 -0.49
CA GLY A 43 -17.44 -7.80 0.91
C GLY A 43 -17.08 -6.52 1.66
N TYR A 44 -16.50 -5.51 1.01
CA TYR A 44 -16.14 -4.24 1.62
C TYR A 44 -17.31 -3.26 1.54
N THR A 45 -18.06 -3.11 2.62
CA THR A 45 -19.24 -2.22 2.68
C THR A 45 -19.05 -1.04 3.61
N LYS A 46 -18.34 -1.24 4.73
CA LYS A 46 -18.06 -0.24 5.75
C LYS A 46 -16.56 0.10 5.76
N PRO A 47 -16.18 1.39 5.81
CA PRO A 47 -14.79 1.79 5.90
C PRO A 47 -14.24 1.58 7.33
N THR A 48 -12.96 1.21 7.43
CA THR A 48 -12.22 1.19 8.69
C THR A 48 -11.84 2.61 9.13
N ALA A 49 -11.36 2.78 10.37
CA ALA A 49 -10.98 4.08 10.91
C ALA A 49 -9.92 4.79 10.04
N ILE A 50 -8.85 4.07 9.65
CA ILE A 50 -7.80 4.64 8.80
C ILE A 50 -8.34 5.03 7.42
N GLN A 51 -9.26 4.25 6.85
CA GLN A 51 -9.88 4.57 5.56
C GLN A 51 -10.70 5.87 5.63
N LYS A 52 -11.48 6.08 6.70
CA LYS A 52 -12.22 7.34 6.88
C LYS A 52 -11.32 8.57 6.95
N LEU A 53 -10.17 8.44 7.60
CA LEU A 53 -9.18 9.52 7.75
C LEU A 53 -8.45 9.81 6.44
N VAL A 54 -8.06 8.77 5.70
CA VAL A 54 -7.26 8.88 4.47
C VAL A 54 -8.07 9.28 3.26
N LEU A 55 -9.29 8.76 3.09
CA LEU A 55 -10.00 8.85 1.81
C LEU A 55 -10.29 10.29 1.40
N LYS A 56 -10.73 11.16 2.31
CA LYS A 56 -11.03 12.55 1.95
C LYS A 56 -9.80 13.33 1.46
N PRO A 57 -8.70 13.45 2.23
CA PRO A 57 -7.53 14.17 1.75
C PRO A 57 -6.93 13.51 0.49
N ALA A 58 -6.91 12.18 0.43
CA ALA A 58 -6.40 11.47 -0.74
C ALA A 58 -7.24 11.73 -2.02
N LEU A 59 -8.57 11.71 -1.93
CA LEU A 59 -9.45 12.01 -3.07
C LEU A 59 -9.42 13.48 -3.48
N LEU A 60 -8.98 14.38 -2.60
CA LEU A 60 -8.75 15.80 -2.90
C LEU A 60 -7.37 16.07 -3.51
N GLY A 61 -6.57 15.03 -3.76
CA GLY A 61 -5.23 15.17 -4.35
C GLY A 61 -4.15 15.63 -3.36
N GLN A 62 -4.41 15.57 -2.05
CA GLN A 62 -3.44 15.97 -1.03
C GLN A 62 -2.50 14.82 -0.68
N ASP A 63 -1.24 15.14 -0.41
CA ASP A 63 -0.29 14.18 0.13
C ASP A 63 -0.73 13.72 1.52
N VAL A 64 -0.58 12.43 1.83
CA VAL A 64 -1.01 11.85 3.12
C VAL A 64 0.08 10.97 3.70
N VAL A 65 0.37 11.16 4.98
CA VAL A 65 1.15 10.23 5.80
C VAL A 65 0.18 9.52 6.74
N ALA A 66 0.10 8.20 6.62
CA ALA A 66 -0.84 7.36 7.34
C ALA A 66 -0.12 6.37 8.24
N GLU A 67 -0.23 6.58 9.56
CA GLU A 67 0.28 5.67 10.57
C GLU A 67 -0.85 4.76 11.08
N ALA A 68 -0.73 3.46 10.80
CA ALA A 68 -1.67 2.48 11.33
C ALA A 68 -1.06 1.06 11.36
N PRO A 69 -1.44 0.21 12.33
CA PRO A 69 -0.95 -1.15 12.42
C PRO A 69 -1.36 -1.99 11.21
N THR A 70 -0.70 -3.14 11.02
CA THR A 70 -1.10 -4.14 10.02
C THR A 70 -2.53 -4.61 10.28
N GLY A 71 -3.26 -4.96 9.22
CA GLY A 71 -4.67 -5.36 9.33
C GLY A 71 -5.67 -4.22 9.50
N SER A 72 -5.23 -2.96 9.65
CA SER A 72 -6.12 -1.77 9.76
C SER A 72 -6.88 -1.42 8.47
N GLY A 73 -6.53 -2.06 7.34
CA GLY A 73 -7.18 -1.84 6.04
C GLY A 73 -6.52 -0.75 5.18
N LYS A 74 -5.23 -0.44 5.39
CA LYS A 74 -4.43 0.53 4.62
C LYS A 74 -4.52 0.32 3.10
N THR A 75 -4.47 -0.94 2.65
CA THR A 75 -4.51 -1.27 1.22
C THR A 75 -5.73 -0.71 0.49
N ILE A 76 -6.93 -0.80 1.10
CA ILE A 76 -8.14 -0.23 0.49
C ILE A 76 -8.12 1.30 0.57
N ALA A 77 -7.53 1.85 1.64
CA ALA A 77 -7.42 3.29 1.84
C ALA A 77 -6.64 3.98 0.70
N PHE A 78 -5.62 3.33 0.15
CA PHE A 78 -4.91 3.82 -1.05
C PHE A 78 -5.38 3.22 -2.38
N ALA A 79 -6.00 2.04 -2.40
CA ALA A 79 -6.54 1.49 -3.64
C ALA A 79 -7.67 2.36 -4.21
N ILE A 80 -8.56 2.86 -3.36
CA ILE A 80 -9.67 3.71 -3.78
C ILE A 80 -9.18 4.99 -4.50
N PRO A 81 -8.32 5.84 -3.91
CA PRO A 81 -7.86 7.06 -4.59
C PRO A 81 -7.11 6.76 -5.90
N VAL A 82 -6.35 5.65 -5.98
CA VAL A 82 -5.74 5.22 -7.25
C VAL A 82 -6.81 4.95 -8.31
N LEU A 83 -7.82 4.14 -8.00
CA LEU A 83 -8.87 3.79 -8.96
C LEU A 83 -9.72 4.99 -9.36
N GLU A 84 -10.06 5.87 -8.43
CA GLU A 84 -10.82 7.09 -8.72
C GLU A 84 -10.03 8.07 -9.59
N LEU A 85 -8.72 8.22 -9.34
CA LEU A 85 -7.85 9.05 -10.18
C LEU A 85 -7.81 8.55 -11.63
N LEU A 86 -7.61 7.24 -11.84
CA LEU A 86 -7.60 6.65 -13.17
C LEU A 86 -8.97 6.75 -13.86
N HIS A 87 -10.06 6.55 -13.09
CA HIS A 87 -11.43 6.65 -13.60
C HIS A 87 -11.76 8.08 -14.07
N GLN A 88 -11.46 9.07 -13.23
CA GLN A 88 -11.72 10.48 -13.52
C GLN A 88 -10.87 10.99 -14.70
N SER A 89 -9.63 10.51 -14.79
CA SER A 89 -8.71 10.88 -15.87
C SER A 89 -8.98 10.12 -17.18
N LYS A 90 -9.92 9.16 -17.19
CA LYS A 90 -10.29 8.33 -18.35
C LYS A 90 -9.07 7.68 -19.02
N VAL A 91 -8.16 7.18 -18.19
CA VAL A 91 -6.89 6.61 -18.62
C VAL A 91 -7.12 5.38 -19.50
N SER A 92 -6.39 5.31 -20.61
CA SER A 92 -6.31 4.16 -21.49
C SER A 92 -4.98 3.41 -21.30
N MET A 93 -4.88 2.20 -21.83
CA MET A 93 -3.62 1.44 -21.82
C MET A 93 -2.46 2.11 -22.58
N PHE A 94 -2.72 3.15 -23.37
CA PHE A 94 -1.68 3.87 -24.13
C PHE A 94 -1.08 5.05 -23.37
N ASP A 95 -1.70 5.47 -22.26
CA ASP A 95 -1.21 6.57 -21.42
C ASP A 95 -0.09 6.11 -20.48
N GLY A 96 0.18 4.80 -20.42
CA GLY A 96 1.21 4.22 -19.58
C GLY A 96 0.92 4.33 -18.08
N PRO A 97 1.96 4.22 -17.24
CA PRO A 97 1.83 4.27 -15.78
C PRO A 97 1.35 5.63 -15.27
N VAL A 98 0.24 5.61 -14.53
CA VAL A 98 -0.34 6.76 -13.83
C VAL A 98 -0.17 6.63 -12.31
N ALA A 99 -0.09 5.41 -11.80
CA ALA A 99 0.15 5.14 -10.39
C ALA A 99 1.24 4.09 -10.17
N ILE A 100 2.12 4.33 -9.18
CA ILE A 100 3.10 3.38 -8.67
C ILE A 100 2.78 3.07 -7.20
N ILE A 101 2.84 1.80 -6.83
CA ILE A 101 2.79 1.33 -5.45
C ILE A 101 4.08 0.54 -5.15
N LEU A 102 4.89 1.07 -4.22
CA LEU A 102 6.10 0.42 -3.73
C LEU A 102 5.85 -0.22 -2.37
N THR A 103 6.34 -1.44 -2.19
CA THR A 103 6.24 -2.22 -0.95
C THR A 103 7.51 -3.07 -0.79
N PRO A 104 7.99 -3.35 0.44
CA PRO A 104 9.33 -3.90 0.64
C PRO A 104 9.49 -5.37 0.22
N THR A 105 8.40 -6.15 0.18
CA THR A 105 8.49 -7.59 -0.09
C THR A 105 7.58 -8.05 -1.23
N ARG A 106 7.96 -9.17 -1.84
CA ARG A 106 7.21 -9.79 -2.94
C ARG A 106 5.85 -10.30 -2.47
N GLU A 107 5.80 -10.78 -1.25
CA GLU A 107 4.61 -11.33 -0.62
C GLU A 107 3.57 -10.23 -0.40
N LEU A 108 4.00 -9.08 0.15
CA LEU A 108 3.14 -7.91 0.32
C LEU A 108 2.68 -7.37 -1.04
N SER A 109 3.58 -7.27 -2.02
CA SER A 109 3.20 -6.84 -3.38
C SER A 109 2.11 -7.73 -3.99
N ARG A 110 2.21 -9.06 -3.86
CA ARG A 110 1.17 -9.99 -4.33
C ARG A 110 -0.16 -9.81 -3.60
N GLN A 111 -0.13 -9.54 -2.30
CA GLN A 111 -1.34 -9.28 -1.51
C GLN A 111 -2.02 -7.99 -1.97
N ILE A 112 -1.26 -6.90 -2.12
CA ILE A 112 -1.77 -5.62 -2.63
C ILE A 112 -2.37 -5.83 -4.02
N PHE A 113 -1.64 -6.49 -4.91
CA PHE A 113 -2.12 -6.78 -6.26
C PHE A 113 -3.46 -7.54 -6.25
N SER A 114 -3.60 -8.57 -5.40
CA SER A 114 -4.85 -9.33 -5.28
C SER A 114 -6.02 -8.47 -4.80
N VAL A 115 -5.78 -7.54 -3.87
CA VAL A 115 -6.80 -6.58 -3.41
C VAL A 115 -7.21 -5.64 -4.53
N PHE A 116 -6.23 -5.08 -5.27
CA PHE A 116 -6.50 -4.24 -6.43
C PHE A 116 -7.33 -4.98 -7.48
N ALA A 117 -6.96 -6.20 -7.86
CA ALA A 117 -7.70 -6.99 -8.85
C ALA A 117 -9.16 -7.26 -8.43
N LYS A 118 -9.42 -7.44 -7.13
CA LYS A 118 -10.79 -7.63 -6.62
C LYS A 118 -11.62 -6.35 -6.70
N ILE A 119 -11.05 -5.19 -6.38
CA ILE A 119 -11.79 -3.92 -6.34
C ILE A 119 -11.89 -3.30 -7.73
N ALA A 120 -10.86 -3.46 -8.56
CA ALA A 120 -10.78 -2.91 -9.90
C ALA A 120 -11.54 -3.73 -10.96
N ARG A 121 -12.19 -4.85 -10.60
CA ARG A 121 -12.78 -5.80 -11.56
C ARG A 121 -13.81 -5.23 -12.54
N GLU A 122 -14.42 -4.10 -12.19
CA GLU A 122 -15.44 -3.39 -12.98
C GLU A 122 -14.84 -2.21 -13.76
N HIS A 123 -13.55 -1.96 -13.61
CA HIS A 123 -12.81 -0.94 -14.34
C HIS A 123 -12.06 -1.58 -15.52
N HIS A 124 -11.63 -0.75 -16.48
CA HIS A 124 -10.89 -1.17 -17.67
C HIS A 124 -9.39 -0.80 -17.60
N PHE A 125 -8.83 -0.72 -16.40
CA PHE A 125 -7.43 -0.36 -16.19
C PHE A 125 -6.50 -1.55 -16.35
N THR A 126 -5.29 -1.28 -16.82
CA THR A 126 -4.21 -2.26 -16.83
C THR A 126 -3.36 -2.11 -15.56
N MET A 127 -2.94 -3.23 -15.00
CA MET A 127 -2.05 -3.25 -13.84
C MET A 127 -0.99 -4.32 -14.01
N MET A 128 0.20 -4.12 -13.44
CA MET A 128 1.28 -5.10 -13.47
C MET A 128 1.98 -5.19 -12.13
N ASN A 129 2.32 -6.43 -11.72
CA ASN A 129 3.12 -6.67 -10.53
C ASN A 129 4.60 -6.88 -10.90
N ILE A 130 5.47 -5.97 -10.47
CA ILE A 130 6.89 -5.89 -10.80
C ILE A 130 7.72 -6.34 -9.60
N MET A 131 8.26 -7.55 -9.65
CA MET A 131 9.06 -8.15 -8.59
C MET A 131 10.21 -8.97 -9.17
N GLY A 132 11.34 -9.04 -8.46
CA GLY A 132 12.45 -9.93 -8.83
C GLY A 132 12.05 -11.42 -8.84
N GLY A 133 12.59 -12.21 -9.76
CA GLY A 133 12.29 -13.65 -9.94
C GLY A 133 11.23 -13.93 -11.01
N LYS A 134 10.57 -15.11 -10.98
CA LYS A 134 9.52 -15.47 -11.97
C LYS A 134 8.42 -14.40 -12.02
N VAL A 135 8.31 -13.77 -13.18
CA VAL A 135 7.35 -12.70 -13.50
C VAL A 135 5.92 -13.22 -13.35
N SER A 136 5.10 -12.51 -12.58
CA SER A 136 3.65 -12.73 -12.51
C SER A 136 2.98 -11.52 -13.13
N CYS A 137 2.96 -11.44 -14.46
CA CYS A 137 2.11 -10.49 -15.17
C CYS A 137 0.66 -10.96 -15.00
N TYR A 138 -0.15 -10.16 -14.32
CA TYR A 138 -1.58 -10.36 -14.24
C TYR A 138 -2.23 -9.14 -14.88
N TYR A 139 -2.93 -9.34 -15.98
CA TYR A 139 -3.77 -8.32 -16.58
C TYR A 139 -5.14 -8.37 -15.92
N CYS A 140 -5.68 -7.23 -15.50
CA CYS A 140 -7.08 -7.13 -15.09
C CYS A 140 -7.98 -7.18 -16.34
N PHE A 141 -7.91 -8.28 -17.09
CA PHE A 141 -8.94 -8.73 -18.01
C PHE A 141 -8.68 -10.18 -18.38
N SER A 142 -9.74 -10.99 -18.34
CA SER A 142 -9.77 -12.42 -18.67
C SER A 142 -9.44 -12.74 -20.14
N PHE A 143 -9.00 -11.75 -20.94
CA PHE A 143 -8.80 -11.91 -22.38
C PHE A 143 -7.36 -11.66 -22.87
N PHE A 144 -6.46 -11.14 -22.04
CA PHE A 144 -5.03 -11.13 -22.36
C PHE A 144 -4.35 -12.39 -21.81
N VAL A 145 -4.75 -13.51 -22.38
CA VAL A 145 -4.08 -14.81 -22.23
C VAL A 145 -2.83 -14.78 -23.11
N GLY A 146 -1.66 -14.87 -22.48
CA GLY A 146 -0.45 -15.32 -23.17
C GLY A 146 0.54 -14.24 -23.60
N PHE A 147 1.25 -13.67 -22.63
CA PHE A 147 2.62 -13.21 -22.87
C PHE A 147 3.54 -13.72 -21.76
N LYS A 148 3.73 -15.04 -21.71
CA LYS A 148 5.02 -15.55 -21.19
C LYS A 148 6.08 -14.96 -22.12
N ASN A 149 6.91 -14.05 -21.61
CA ASN A 149 8.11 -13.45 -22.26
C ASN A 149 8.04 -11.98 -22.75
N GLN A 150 7.07 -11.14 -22.35
CA GLN A 150 7.07 -9.72 -22.74
C GLN A 150 6.83 -8.73 -21.58
N GLU A 151 7.36 -8.99 -20.38
CA GLU A 151 7.30 -8.04 -19.24
C GLU A 151 7.77 -6.65 -19.66
N TRP A 152 8.93 -6.60 -20.32
CA TRP A 152 9.58 -5.38 -20.76
C TRP A 152 8.75 -4.55 -21.75
N ASN A 153 8.03 -5.19 -22.66
CA ASN A 153 7.18 -4.46 -23.60
C ASN A 153 5.86 -4.04 -22.95
N SER A 154 5.39 -4.82 -21.99
CA SER A 154 4.04 -4.66 -21.42
C SER A 154 3.97 -3.64 -20.29
N ILE A 155 5.09 -3.38 -19.61
CA ILE A 155 5.15 -2.40 -18.52
C ILE A 155 4.70 -1.00 -18.96
N SER A 156 5.07 -0.61 -20.19
CA SER A 156 4.70 0.66 -20.81
C SER A 156 3.19 0.81 -21.02
N ARG A 157 2.44 -0.29 -20.97
CA ARG A 157 0.98 -0.33 -21.19
C ARG A 157 0.20 -0.53 -19.90
N ALA A 158 0.87 -0.61 -18.74
CA ALA A 158 0.24 -0.81 -17.45
C ALA A 158 -0.02 0.54 -16.76
N ASN A 159 -1.29 0.83 -16.44
CA ASN A 159 -1.66 2.08 -15.79
C ASN A 159 -1.32 2.11 -14.30
N ILE A 160 -1.32 0.94 -13.65
CA ILE A 160 -0.95 0.76 -12.25
C ILE A 160 0.22 -0.20 -12.16
N LEU A 161 1.33 0.25 -11.58
CA LEU A 161 2.48 -0.58 -11.30
C LEU A 161 2.57 -0.86 -9.80
N ILE A 162 2.62 -2.13 -9.40
CA ILE A 162 2.74 -2.56 -8.00
C ILE A 162 4.03 -3.36 -7.89
N GLY A 163 4.93 -3.08 -6.95
CA GLY A 163 6.19 -3.80 -6.94
C GLY A 163 7.17 -3.47 -5.81
N THR A 164 8.32 -4.12 -5.90
CA THR A 164 9.46 -3.91 -4.99
C THR A 164 10.44 -2.90 -5.58
N PRO A 165 11.11 -2.05 -4.76
CA PRO A 165 12.02 -0.99 -5.23
C PRO A 165 13.05 -1.46 -6.26
N GLY A 166 13.89 -2.46 -5.95
CA GLY A 166 14.96 -2.86 -6.88
C GLY A 166 14.51 -3.27 -8.28
N ARG A 167 13.39 -3.99 -8.40
CA ARG A 167 12.87 -4.35 -9.74
C ARG A 167 12.25 -3.15 -10.46
N MET A 168 11.63 -2.21 -9.74
CA MET A 168 11.13 -0.97 -10.32
C MET A 168 12.27 -0.07 -10.82
N ALA A 169 13.29 0.12 -9.98
CA ALA A 169 14.49 0.89 -10.33
C ALA A 169 15.16 0.31 -11.58
N GLN A 170 15.32 -1.01 -11.65
CA GLN A 170 15.85 -1.70 -12.83
C GLN A 170 15.05 -1.37 -14.10
N HIS A 171 13.71 -1.40 -14.05
CA HIS A 171 12.91 -1.05 -15.22
C HIS A 171 13.08 0.42 -15.61
N GLN A 172 13.16 1.35 -14.66
CA GLN A 172 13.36 2.75 -15.01
C GLN A 172 14.73 3.05 -15.61
N THR A 173 15.78 2.33 -15.20
CA THR A 173 17.14 2.56 -15.70
C THR A 173 17.42 1.81 -17.00
N GLU A 174 16.92 0.59 -17.14
CA GLU A 174 17.25 -0.29 -18.27
C GLU A 174 16.17 -0.25 -19.37
N ASN A 175 14.88 0.00 -19.03
CA ASN A 175 13.77 -0.10 -19.96
C ASN A 175 13.40 1.21 -20.64
N SER A 176 13.99 1.43 -21.81
CA SER A 176 13.70 2.59 -22.69
C SER A 176 12.23 2.76 -23.10
N LEU A 177 11.38 1.74 -22.96
CA LEU A 177 9.94 1.83 -23.26
C LEU A 177 9.12 2.34 -22.08
N LEU A 178 9.69 2.38 -20.88
CA LEU A 178 9.00 2.84 -19.69
C LEU A 178 9.04 4.37 -19.61
N ASP A 179 7.91 5.00 -19.95
CA ASP A 179 7.70 6.43 -19.73
C ASP A 179 6.91 6.67 -18.44
N MET A 180 7.47 7.48 -17.54
CA MET A 180 6.87 7.85 -16.25
C MET A 180 6.32 9.28 -16.23
N SER A 181 6.31 9.98 -17.36
CA SER A 181 5.89 11.38 -17.46
C SER A 181 4.43 11.62 -17.05
N ASN A 182 3.58 10.60 -17.22
CA ASN A 182 2.15 10.65 -16.88
C ASN A 182 1.84 10.22 -15.44
N LEU A 183 2.85 9.89 -14.63
CA LEU A 183 2.62 9.49 -13.24
C LEU A 183 1.96 10.64 -12.46
N LYS A 184 0.85 10.33 -11.78
CA LYS A 184 0.13 11.29 -10.93
C LYS A 184 0.08 10.87 -9.46
N LEU A 185 0.31 9.59 -9.16
CA LEU A 185 0.19 9.08 -7.79
C LEU A 185 1.30 8.08 -7.43
N LEU A 186 2.03 8.36 -6.36
CA LEU A 186 3.02 7.46 -5.76
C LEU A 186 2.52 6.97 -4.41
N ILE A 187 2.54 5.67 -4.18
CA ILE A 187 2.23 5.04 -2.89
C ILE A 187 3.48 4.36 -2.33
N LEU A 188 3.81 4.65 -1.08
CA LEU A 188 4.89 4.02 -0.33
C LEU A 188 4.28 3.23 0.84
N ASP A 189 4.17 1.92 0.71
CA ASP A 189 3.59 1.04 1.73
C ASP A 189 4.67 0.36 2.59
N GLU A 190 4.41 0.26 3.90
CA GLU A 190 5.39 -0.18 4.91
C GLU A 190 6.70 0.65 4.81
N ALA A 191 6.54 1.98 4.81
CA ALA A 191 7.63 2.93 4.49
C ALA A 191 8.83 2.88 5.45
N ASP A 192 8.61 2.49 6.70
CA ASP A 192 9.65 2.20 7.68
C ASP A 192 10.61 1.09 7.22
N ARG A 193 10.07 0.08 6.52
CA ARG A 193 10.87 -1.02 5.94
C ARG A 193 11.44 -0.66 4.57
N LEU A 194 10.76 0.19 3.80
CA LEU A 194 11.30 0.70 2.54
C LEU A 194 12.57 1.53 2.76
N LEU A 195 12.78 2.09 3.95
CA LEU A 195 13.97 2.85 4.31
C LEU A 195 15.15 2.01 4.79
N ASP A 196 15.01 0.68 4.81
CA ASP A 196 16.16 -0.19 5.07
C ASP A 196 17.28 0.12 4.07
N PRO A 197 18.56 0.10 4.51
CA PRO A 197 19.70 0.42 3.64
C PRO A 197 19.74 -0.38 2.34
N THR A 198 19.12 -1.56 2.31
CA THR A 198 19.01 -2.41 1.12
C THR A 198 18.20 -1.80 -0.02
N PHE A 199 17.27 -0.88 0.24
CA PHE A 199 16.39 -0.28 -0.77
C PHE A 199 16.64 1.20 -1.00
N ARG A 200 17.54 1.81 -0.23
CA ARG A 200 17.75 3.27 -0.25
C ARG A 200 18.16 3.78 -1.64
N ASP A 201 19.16 3.14 -2.24
CA ASP A 201 19.68 3.54 -3.56
C ASP A 201 18.61 3.33 -4.64
N ASP A 202 17.89 2.21 -4.58
CA ASP A 202 16.77 1.93 -5.49
C ASP A 202 15.66 2.98 -5.39
N LEU A 203 15.29 3.38 -4.17
CA LEU A 203 14.28 4.41 -3.95
C LEU A 203 14.73 5.77 -4.45
N GLU A 204 16.00 6.13 -4.26
CA GLU A 204 16.55 7.38 -4.77
C GLU A 204 16.49 7.43 -6.29
N VAL A 205 16.92 6.36 -6.97
CA VAL A 205 16.78 6.20 -8.43
C VAL A 205 15.30 6.33 -8.83
N ILE A 206 14.40 5.69 -8.09
CA ILE A 206 12.98 5.78 -8.41
C ILE A 206 12.48 7.21 -8.34
N LEU A 207 12.66 7.87 -7.19
CA LEU A 207 12.15 9.20 -6.94
C LEU A 207 12.72 10.25 -7.88
N GLN A 208 13.98 10.11 -8.31
CA GLN A 208 14.63 11.01 -9.28
C GLN A 208 14.02 10.91 -10.69
N ASN A 209 13.48 9.73 -11.07
CA ASN A 209 12.86 9.50 -12.36
C ASN A 209 11.35 9.79 -12.39
N LEU A 210 10.73 10.15 -11.25
CA LEU A 210 9.31 10.49 -11.21
C LEU A 210 9.09 12.00 -11.38
N THR A 211 8.02 12.37 -12.08
CA THR A 211 7.61 13.78 -12.17
C THR A 211 7.37 14.39 -10.78
N PRO A 212 7.83 15.64 -10.53
CA PRO A 212 7.62 16.30 -9.25
C PRO A 212 6.15 16.75 -9.07
N ASP A 213 5.37 16.87 -10.15
CA ASP A 213 3.94 17.16 -10.11
C ASP A 213 3.11 15.88 -9.96
N ARG A 214 3.16 15.31 -8.74
CA ARG A 214 2.42 14.11 -8.35
C ARG A 214 1.94 14.24 -6.91
N GLN A 215 0.91 13.48 -6.58
CA GLN A 215 0.49 13.21 -5.21
C GLN A 215 1.28 12.01 -4.67
N THR A 216 1.68 12.06 -3.39
CA THR A 216 2.34 10.95 -2.69
C THR A 216 1.53 10.55 -1.46
N LEU A 217 1.24 9.25 -1.29
CA LEU A 217 0.67 8.71 -0.06
C LEU A 217 1.67 7.73 0.58
N LEU A 218 2.00 7.97 1.84
CA LEU A 218 2.93 7.15 2.62
C LEU A 218 2.18 6.43 3.72
N PHE A 219 2.35 5.11 3.81
CA PHE A 219 1.73 4.25 4.81
C PHE A 219 2.81 3.53 5.61
N SER A 220 2.72 3.57 6.93
CA SER A 220 3.65 2.85 7.80
C SER A 220 2.96 2.40 9.08
N ALA A 221 3.52 1.38 9.72
CA ALA A 221 3.12 1.00 11.08
C ALA A 221 3.69 1.96 12.13
N THR A 222 4.84 2.60 11.85
CA THR A 222 5.54 3.47 12.79
C THR A 222 6.15 4.69 12.11
N LEU A 223 5.99 5.87 12.72
CA LEU A 223 6.68 7.08 12.26
C LEU A 223 8.00 7.26 12.99
N THR A 224 9.10 7.03 12.27
CA THR A 224 10.47 7.22 12.78
C THR A 224 11.14 8.43 12.16
N LYS A 225 12.30 8.84 12.72
CA LYS A 225 13.14 9.89 12.12
C LYS A 225 13.58 9.56 10.69
N ALA A 226 13.72 8.28 10.35
CA ALA A 226 14.03 7.87 8.98
C ALA A 226 12.83 8.15 8.06
N THR A 227 11.61 7.83 8.52
CA THR A 227 10.36 8.13 7.81
C THR A 227 10.22 9.62 7.56
N ASP A 228 10.59 10.48 8.52
CA ASP A 228 10.60 11.94 8.34
C ASP A 228 11.51 12.41 7.20
N GLN A 229 12.67 11.76 7.00
CA GLN A 229 13.56 12.09 5.87
C GLN A 229 12.88 11.75 4.54
N LEU A 230 12.25 10.58 4.44
CA LEU A 230 11.52 10.17 3.25
C LEU A 230 10.35 11.11 2.94
N ILE A 231 9.61 11.53 3.97
CA ILE A 231 8.52 12.51 3.83
C ILE A 231 9.06 13.82 3.24
N ARG A 232 10.17 14.34 3.76
CA ARG A 232 10.79 15.59 3.26
C ARG A 232 11.29 15.48 1.83
N LEU A 233 11.74 14.30 1.41
CA LEU A 233 12.28 14.06 0.06
C LEU A 233 11.18 13.79 -0.99
N SER A 234 10.07 13.17 -0.59
CA SER A 234 9.08 12.62 -1.52
C SER A 234 7.72 13.29 -1.53
N MET A 235 7.44 14.20 -0.58
CA MET A 235 6.10 14.76 -0.34
C MET A 235 6.10 16.29 -0.22
N ARG A 236 4.94 16.92 -0.44
CA ARG A 236 4.69 18.36 -0.34
C ARG A 236 3.54 18.66 0.62
N ASN A 237 3.87 19.27 1.77
CA ASN A 237 2.90 19.64 2.81
C ASN A 237 1.87 18.53 3.12
N PRO A 238 2.32 17.32 3.50
CA PRO A 238 1.44 16.19 3.69
C PRO A 238 0.55 16.36 4.92
N ILE A 239 -0.65 15.78 4.85
CA ILE A 239 -1.54 15.62 6.01
C ILE A 239 -1.17 14.31 6.72
N THR A 240 -0.82 14.40 7.99
CA THR A 240 -0.55 13.22 8.82
C THR A 240 -1.82 12.76 9.52
N VAL A 241 -2.15 11.48 9.36
CA VAL A 241 -3.25 10.81 10.05
C VAL A 241 -2.72 9.57 10.79
N SER A 242 -3.19 9.35 12.01
CA SER A 242 -2.78 8.20 12.84
C SER A 242 -3.99 7.58 13.50
N VAL A 243 -4.03 6.24 13.56
CA VAL A 243 -5.06 5.48 14.28
C VAL A 243 -4.41 4.83 15.48
N ASN A 244 -4.30 5.58 16.57
CA ASN A 244 -3.93 5.04 17.86
C ASN A 244 -5.19 4.45 18.53
N ASN A 245 -5.09 3.19 18.99
CA ASN A 245 -6.13 2.50 19.75
C ASN A 245 -6.36 3.09 21.16
N ASN A 246 -5.66 4.16 21.52
CA ASN A 246 -5.91 4.90 22.74
C ASN A 246 -7.04 5.89 22.48
N ILE A 247 -8.27 5.42 22.77
CA ILE A 247 -9.35 6.31 23.18
C ILE A 247 -8.80 7.14 24.35
N ASN A 248 -8.46 8.40 24.09
CA ASN A 248 -8.83 9.54 24.90
C ASN A 248 -8.54 10.85 24.16
N SER A 249 -9.54 11.71 24.22
CA SER A 249 -9.69 12.99 23.57
C SER A 249 -8.55 13.99 23.80
N THR A 250 -8.57 15.02 22.95
CA THR A 250 -8.13 16.42 23.16
C THR A 250 -6.63 16.75 23.10
N ASN A 251 -6.33 17.60 22.12
CA ASN A 251 -5.47 18.77 22.14
C ASN A 251 -4.12 18.71 22.88
N ASN A 252 -3.07 18.86 22.07
CA ASN A 252 -1.85 19.65 22.28
C ASN A 252 -0.58 18.84 22.01
N SER A 253 0.24 19.42 21.14
CA SER A 253 1.62 19.06 20.89
C SER A 253 2.38 18.84 22.20
N THR A 254 2.96 17.66 22.43
CA THR A 254 4.38 17.46 22.78
C THR A 254 4.68 16.01 23.20
N THR A 255 5.96 15.67 23.01
CA THR A 255 6.74 14.54 23.54
C THR A 255 6.58 13.17 22.89
N LEU A 256 7.66 12.81 22.17
CA LEU A 256 8.07 11.47 21.80
C LEU A 256 8.17 10.58 23.04
N SER A 257 7.47 9.45 23.05
CA SER A 257 7.94 8.25 23.74
C SER A 257 8.07 7.13 22.70
N ASN A 258 9.30 6.68 22.49
CA ASN A 258 9.62 5.43 21.81
C ASN A 258 9.09 4.28 22.69
N GLU A 259 7.82 3.94 22.57
CA GLU A 259 7.30 2.71 23.14
C GLU A 259 7.24 1.64 22.05
N LEU A 260 8.09 0.62 22.17
CA LEU A 260 7.94 -0.59 21.37
C LEU A 260 6.56 -1.18 21.69
N HIS A 261 5.65 -1.08 20.73
CA HIS A 261 4.31 -1.62 20.84
C HIS A 261 4.33 -3.14 20.75
N THR A 262 4.39 -3.81 21.90
CA THR A 262 3.90 -5.19 22.02
C THR A 262 2.39 -5.12 22.24
N PRO A 263 1.55 -5.71 21.38
CA PRO A 263 0.10 -5.68 21.57
C PRO A 263 -0.29 -6.34 22.90
N SER A 264 -1.23 -5.74 23.62
CA SER A 264 -1.65 -6.13 24.98
C SER A 264 -2.27 -7.53 25.06
N GLU A 265 -2.65 -8.13 23.93
CA GLU A 265 -3.20 -9.49 23.83
C GLU A 265 -2.19 -10.53 23.33
N LEU A 266 -0.90 -10.17 23.20
CA LEU A 266 0.13 -11.10 22.75
C LEU A 266 0.44 -12.14 23.84
N LEU A 267 -0.11 -13.35 23.68
CA LEU A 267 0.26 -14.49 24.50
C LEU A 267 1.47 -15.20 23.89
N GLN A 268 2.62 -15.07 24.54
CA GLN A 268 3.87 -15.69 24.13
C GLN A 268 4.14 -16.91 25.00
N TYR A 269 4.06 -18.10 24.40
CA TYR A 269 4.39 -19.35 25.08
C TYR A 269 5.78 -19.82 24.67
N TYR A 270 6.53 -20.36 25.63
CA TYR A 270 7.74 -21.10 25.34
C TYR A 270 7.76 -22.43 26.09
N ALA A 271 8.33 -23.46 25.47
CA ALA A 271 8.61 -24.73 26.11
C ALA A 271 10.12 -24.98 26.12
N ILE A 272 10.67 -25.35 27.27
CA ILE A 272 12.04 -25.84 27.41
C ILE A 272 11.96 -27.36 27.35
N VAL A 273 12.46 -27.95 26.27
CA VAL A 273 12.43 -29.41 26.08
C VAL A 273 13.81 -29.99 26.40
N PRO A 274 13.92 -30.98 27.32
CA PRO A 274 15.16 -31.72 27.55
C PRO A 274 15.63 -32.45 26.29
N LEU A 275 16.95 -32.53 26.11
CA LEU A 275 17.59 -33.00 24.87
C LEU A 275 17.12 -34.40 24.42
N GLU A 276 16.72 -35.23 25.36
CA GLU A 276 16.34 -36.64 25.18
C GLU A 276 14.98 -36.82 24.49
N GLN A 277 14.14 -35.79 24.45
CA GLN A 277 12.78 -35.83 23.89
C GLN A 277 12.70 -35.24 22.45
N LYS A 278 13.85 -35.10 21.76
CA LYS A 278 13.99 -34.42 20.45
C LYS A 278 13.43 -35.19 19.24
N SER A 279 12.85 -36.37 19.42
CA SER A 279 12.48 -37.28 18.31
C SER A 279 11.42 -36.73 17.34
N TRP A 280 10.70 -35.65 17.69
CA TRP A 280 9.64 -35.08 16.85
C TRP A 280 10.03 -33.79 16.12
N ILE A 281 11.27 -33.30 16.26
CA ILE A 281 11.73 -32.06 15.61
C ILE A 281 12.95 -32.39 14.75
N HIS A 282 12.73 -32.60 13.44
CA HIS A 282 13.80 -32.76 12.47
C HIS A 282 14.57 -31.44 12.25
N CYS A 283 15.61 -31.21 13.04
CA CYS A 283 16.75 -30.39 12.66
C CYS A 283 18.01 -30.91 13.37
N GLY A 284 19.02 -31.23 12.56
CA GLY A 284 20.30 -31.76 13.03
C GLY A 284 21.08 -30.76 13.87
N HIS A 285 21.85 -31.33 14.81
CA HIS A 285 22.89 -30.69 15.63
C HIS A 285 22.46 -29.89 16.87
N PHE A 286 23.44 -29.76 17.77
CA PHE A 286 23.38 -29.73 19.23
C PHE A 286 23.09 -28.34 19.82
N TYR A 287 21.81 -27.96 20.02
CA TYR A 287 21.48 -26.75 20.79
C TYR A 287 20.16 -26.90 21.58
N LYS A 288 20.03 -26.12 22.67
CA LYS A 288 18.76 -25.91 23.39
C LYS A 288 17.81 -25.16 22.47
N VAL A 289 16.61 -25.69 22.26
CA VAL A 289 15.60 -25.07 21.39
C VAL A 289 14.53 -24.44 22.27
N ILE A 290 14.37 -23.12 22.19
CA ILE A 290 13.20 -22.42 22.72
C ILE A 290 12.17 -22.41 21.60
N VAL A 291 11.10 -23.20 21.72
CA VAL A 291 10.00 -23.16 20.76
C VAL A 291 9.04 -22.07 21.22
N CYS A 292 9.01 -20.96 20.50
CA CYS A 292 8.08 -19.87 20.79
C CYS A 292 6.82 -20.05 19.94
N GLN A 293 5.68 -20.29 20.58
CA GLN A 293 4.39 -20.37 19.90
C GLN A 293 3.61 -19.09 20.17
N CYS A 294 3.28 -18.38 19.08
CA CYS A 294 2.52 -17.14 19.12
C CYS A 294 1.17 -17.39 18.45
N MET A 295 0.07 -17.24 19.19
CA MET A 295 -1.28 -17.35 18.64
C MET A 295 -1.96 -15.98 18.75
N CYS A 296 -2.37 -15.46 17.60
CA CYS A 296 -3.30 -14.34 17.48
C CYS A 296 -4.39 -14.78 16.52
N THR A 297 -5.64 -14.33 16.72
CA THR A 297 -6.87 -14.82 16.06
C THR A 297 -6.86 -14.80 14.51
N PHE A 298 -5.81 -14.29 13.87
CA PHE A 298 -5.66 -14.12 12.43
C PHE A 298 -4.34 -14.63 11.82
N VAL A 299 -3.47 -15.35 12.55
CA VAL A 299 -2.18 -15.82 12.00
C VAL A 299 -2.00 -17.34 12.19
N VAL A 300 -1.65 -18.03 11.11
CA VAL A 300 -1.23 -19.44 11.10
C VAL A 300 0.15 -19.54 11.75
N ASN A 301 0.29 -20.47 12.70
CA ASN A 301 1.48 -20.73 13.54
C ASN A 301 2.81 -20.27 12.95
N LEU A 302 3.44 -19.27 13.59
CA LEU A 302 4.82 -18.88 13.32
C LEU A 302 5.72 -19.56 14.35
N TYR A 303 6.66 -20.40 13.89
CA TYR A 303 7.67 -21.03 14.75
C TYR A 303 8.99 -20.28 14.60
N LEU A 304 9.39 -19.58 15.66
CA LEU A 304 10.73 -18.96 15.73
C LEU A 304 11.66 -19.92 16.47
N PHE A 305 12.69 -20.41 15.79
CA PHE A 305 13.74 -21.22 16.38
C PHE A 305 14.91 -20.31 16.74
N ILE A 306 15.07 -20.01 18.03
CA ILE A 306 16.25 -19.31 18.54
C ILE A 306 17.27 -20.37 18.95
N PHE A 307 18.42 -20.37 18.29
CA PHE A 307 19.57 -21.19 18.66
C PHE A 307 20.41 -20.39 19.66
N LEU A 308 20.57 -20.91 20.88
CA LEU A 308 21.50 -20.40 21.90
C LEU A 308 22.79 -21.20 21.88
#